data_AF-A0A6J6VTI7-F1
#
_entry.id   AF-A0A6J6VTI7-F1
#
_cell.length_a   1.000
_cell.length_b   1.000
_cell.length_c   1.000
_cell.angle_alpha   90.00
_cell.angle_beta   90.00
_cell.angle_gamma   90.00
#
_symmetry.space_group_name_H-M   'P 1'
#
loop_
_entity.id
_entity.type
_entity.pdbx_description
1 polymer ?
#
loop_
_entity_poly.entity_id
_entity_poly.type
_entity_poly.pdbx_seq_one_letter_code
_entity_poly.pdbx_strand_id
1 'polypeptide(L)'
;MLMAEGVRTGRIDTVRPEHTPEAMGRPPRRDDHGGEVYVYRRHGQPCLVCGASVRTTELQQRNLFWCPRCQPRFRSRAASGALG
;
A
#
# COMPACT_ATOMS: atom_id res chain seq x y z
N MET A 1 -5.77 16.01 7.39
CA MET A 1 -6.09 14.92 6.43
C MET A 1 -4.92 14.81 5.44
N LEU A 2 -4.48 13.59 5.10
CA LEU A 2 -3.31 13.37 4.22
C LEU A 2 -3.42 14.08 2.86
N MET A 3 -4.61 14.18 2.27
CA MET A 3 -4.79 14.89 1.00
C MET A 3 -4.59 16.40 1.13
N ALA A 4 -5.05 17.02 2.22
CA ALA A 4 -4.81 18.44 2.48
C ALA A 4 -3.32 18.73 2.73
N GLU A 5 -2.60 17.78 3.36
CA GLU A 5 -1.15 17.84 3.53
C GLU A 5 -0.43 17.82 2.17
N GLY A 6 -0.85 16.92 1.28
CA GLY A 6 -0.25 16.80 -0.04
C GLY A 6 -0.44 18.05 -0.91
N VAL A 7 -1.59 18.73 -0.81
CA VAL A 7 -1.80 20.02 -1.48
C VAL A 7 -0.82 21.08 -0.97
N ARG A 8 -0.61 21.15 0.36
CA ARG A 8 0.24 22.18 0.96
C ARG A 8 1.72 21.97 0.68
N THR A 9 2.16 20.71 0.65
CA THR A 9 3.57 20.33 0.49
C THR A 9 3.97 20.05 -0.96
N GLY A 10 2.98 19.91 -1.86
CA GLY A 10 3.21 19.45 -3.23
C GLY A 10 3.64 17.97 -3.30
N ARG A 11 3.48 17.19 -2.22
CA ARG A 11 3.93 15.81 -2.13
C ARG A 11 2.83 14.89 -1.61
N ILE A 12 2.48 13.87 -2.37
CA ILE A 12 1.44 12.90 -1.98
C ILE A 12 2.07 11.80 -1.12
N ASP A 13 2.11 12.03 0.19
CA ASP A 13 2.40 11.00 1.19
C ASP A 13 1.10 10.35 1.67
N THR A 14 1.00 9.04 1.48
CA THR A 14 -0.20 8.27 1.84
C THR A 14 -0.02 7.38 3.06
N VAL A 15 1.19 7.34 3.62
CA VAL A 15 1.46 6.65 4.88
C VAL A 15 0.93 7.47 6.05
N ARG A 16 0.51 6.76 7.11
CA ARG A 16 0.15 7.40 8.37
C ARG A 16 1.42 7.82 9.13
N PRO A 17 1.34 8.78 10.08
CA PRO A 17 2.51 9.24 10.84
C PRO A 17 3.32 8.10 11.49
N GLU A 18 2.67 7.07 12.01
CA GLU A 18 3.31 5.90 12.60
C GLU A 18 4.09 5.01 11.61
N HIS A 19 3.89 5.21 10.31
CA HIS A 19 4.55 4.47 9.23
C HIS A 19 5.52 5.32 8.40
N THR A 20 5.87 6.52 8.86
CA THR A 20 6.88 7.36 8.20
C THR A 20 8.28 6.74 8.34
N PRO A 21 9.24 7.14 7.49
CA PRO A 21 10.63 6.70 7.61
C PRO A 21 11.20 6.92 9.02
N GLU A 22 10.99 8.11 9.58
CA GLU A 22 11.50 8.54 10.88
C GLU A 22 10.88 7.72 12.01
N ALA A 23 9.56 7.52 11.99
CA ALA A 23 8.84 6.76 13.03
C ALA A 23 9.24 5.28 13.07
N MET A 24 9.60 4.70 11.91
CA MET A 24 9.99 3.29 11.79
C MET A 24 11.52 3.08 11.83
N GLY A 25 12.33 4.14 11.89
CA GLY A 25 13.79 4.05 11.80
C GLY A 25 14.28 3.44 10.48
N ARG A 26 13.58 3.69 9.37
CA ARG A 26 13.91 3.16 8.03
C ARG A 26 14.37 4.28 7.10
N PRO A 27 15.17 4.00 6.06
CA PRO A 27 15.46 5.00 5.04
C PRO A 27 14.19 5.43 4.28
N PRO A 28 14.13 6.68 3.81
CA PRO A 28 13.04 7.15 2.96
C PRO A 28 13.05 6.43 1.61
N ARG A 29 11.88 6.33 0.99
CA ARG A 29 11.72 5.75 -0.34
C ARG A 29 12.45 6.61 -1.38
N ARG A 30 13.20 5.95 -2.27
CA ARG A 30 13.86 6.58 -3.43
C ARG A 30 13.17 6.11 -4.70
N ASP A 31 12.35 6.98 -5.28
CA ASP A 31 11.61 6.71 -6.51
C ASP A 31 11.24 8.05 -7.17
N ASP A 32 11.33 8.12 -8.51
CA ASP A 32 11.08 9.33 -9.28
C ASP A 32 9.63 9.85 -9.18
N HIS A 33 8.69 8.98 -8.80
CA HIS A 33 7.29 9.35 -8.57
C HIS A 33 7.08 9.99 -7.18
N GLY A 34 8.13 10.05 -6.35
CA GLY A 34 8.11 10.62 -5.02
C GLY A 34 7.19 9.88 -4.04
N GLY A 35 7.03 10.49 -2.87
CA GLY A 35 6.05 10.12 -1.85
C GLY A 35 6.30 8.80 -1.12
N GLU A 36 5.90 8.76 0.14
CA GLU A 36 5.78 7.56 0.95
C GLU A 36 4.43 6.88 0.68
N VAL A 37 4.50 5.60 0.27
CA VAL A 37 3.34 4.81 -0.16
C VAL A 37 3.37 3.42 0.48
N TYR A 38 2.19 2.83 0.70
CA TYR A 38 2.12 1.49 1.30
C TYR A 38 2.51 0.36 0.34
N VAL A 39 2.09 0.39 -0.93
CA VAL A 39 2.21 -0.79 -1.83
C VAL A 39 2.75 -0.48 -3.23
N TYR A 40 2.48 0.69 -3.79
CA TYR A 40 2.85 1.01 -5.17
C TYR A 40 4.37 0.94 -5.39
N ARG A 41 4.82 0.17 -6.39
CA ARG A 41 6.24 -0.10 -6.67
C ARG A 41 7.07 -0.58 -5.46
N ARG A 42 6.42 -1.22 -4.49
CA ARG A 42 7.08 -1.86 -3.34
C ARG A 42 7.03 -3.39 -3.40
N HIS A 43 6.89 -3.98 -4.60
CA HIS A 43 6.82 -5.43 -4.76
C HIS A 43 8.02 -6.13 -4.08
N GLY A 44 7.74 -7.21 -3.34
CA GLY A 44 8.74 -7.97 -2.60
C GLY A 44 9.15 -7.35 -1.26
N GLN A 45 8.94 -6.04 -1.06
CA GLN A 45 9.25 -5.38 0.21
C GLN A 45 8.20 -5.73 1.29
N PRO A 46 8.57 -5.65 2.58
CA PRO A 46 7.63 -5.83 3.68
C PRO A 46 6.57 -4.72 3.72
N CYS A 47 5.31 -5.08 3.97
CA CYS A 47 4.25 -4.13 4.25
C CYS A 47 4.57 -3.33 5.51
N LEU A 48 4.45 -2.00 5.46
CA LEU A 48 4.76 -1.12 6.60
C LEU A 48 3.83 -1.32 7.79
N VAL A 49 2.67 -1.95 7.59
CA VAL A 49 1.66 -2.19 8.63
C VAL A 49 1.82 -3.55 9.28
N CYS A 50 2.04 -4.62 8.49
CA CYS A 50 1.98 -6.00 9.00
C CYS A 50 3.18 -6.88 8.63
N GLY A 51 4.19 -6.33 7.94
CA GLY A 51 5.41 -7.06 7.56
C GLY A 51 5.26 -8.02 6.37
N ALA A 52 4.04 -8.45 6.00
CA ALA A 52 3.85 -9.36 4.88
C ALA A 52 4.34 -8.77 3.54
N SER A 53 4.93 -9.61 2.69
CA SER A 53 5.49 -9.18 1.40
C SER A 53 4.40 -8.61 0.48
N VAL A 54 4.67 -7.42 -0.07
CA VAL A 54 3.80 -6.77 -1.05
C VAL A 54 3.84 -7.54 -2.37
N ARG A 55 2.65 -7.86 -2.89
CA ARG A 55 2.46 -8.62 -4.13
C ARG A 55 2.15 -7.68 -5.29
N THR A 56 2.42 -8.17 -6.50
CA THR A 56 2.07 -7.52 -7.76
C THR A 56 1.45 -8.53 -8.73
N THR A 57 0.59 -8.06 -9.62
CA THR A 57 0.06 -8.80 -10.78
C THR A 57 -0.26 -7.81 -11.88
N GLU A 58 -0.24 -8.25 -13.12
CA GLU A 58 -0.84 -7.48 -14.21
C GLU A 58 -2.37 -7.69 -14.21
N LEU A 59 -3.12 -6.61 -14.37
CA LEU A 59 -4.56 -6.59 -14.57
C LEU A 59 -4.88 -5.59 -15.67
N GLN A 60 -5.38 -6.07 -16.81
CA GLN A 60 -5.74 -5.22 -17.95
C GLN A 60 -4.62 -4.23 -18.35
N GLN A 61 -3.39 -4.75 -18.55
CA GLN A 61 -2.23 -3.95 -18.94
C GLN A 61 -1.79 -2.90 -17.89
N ARG A 62 -2.13 -3.11 -16.61
CA ARG A 62 -1.71 -2.28 -15.48
C ARG A 62 -1.18 -3.15 -14.35
N ASN A 63 -0.10 -2.72 -13.70
CA ASN A 63 0.38 -3.39 -12.50
C ASN A 63 -0.48 -3.02 -11.30
N LEU A 64 -1.07 -4.03 -10.67
CA LEU A 64 -1.78 -3.92 -9.40
C LEU A 64 -0.84 -4.35 -8.27
N PHE A 65 -0.66 -3.50 -7.27
CA PHE A 65 0.14 -3.78 -6.07
C PHE A 65 -0.76 -3.88 -4.84
N TRP A 66 -0.54 -4.87 -3.96
CA TRP A 66 -1.32 -5.02 -2.73
C TRP A 66 -0.57 -5.77 -1.63
N CYS A 67 -0.98 -5.55 -0.38
CA CYS A 67 -0.59 -6.42 0.74
C CYS A 67 -1.67 -7.50 0.94
N PRO A 68 -1.36 -8.81 0.87
CA PRO A 68 -2.38 -9.87 0.96
C PRO A 68 -3.02 -9.98 2.36
N ARG A 69 -2.39 -9.40 3.40
CA ARG A 69 -2.89 -9.41 4.78
C ARG A 69 -3.78 -8.19 5.07
N CYS A 70 -3.33 -6.99 4.73
CA CYS A 70 -4.08 -5.76 4.97
C CYS A 70 -5.21 -5.53 3.94
N GLN A 71 -5.06 -6.06 2.73
CA GLN A 71 -6.07 -6.00 1.66
C GLN A 71 -6.49 -7.43 1.30
N PRO A 72 -7.20 -8.14 2.20
CA PRO A 72 -7.62 -9.51 1.93
C PRO A 72 -8.60 -9.54 0.75
N ARG A 73 -8.66 -10.67 0.06
CA ARG A 73 -9.72 -10.88 -0.94
C ARG A 73 -11.07 -10.74 -0.25
N PHE A 74 -11.90 -9.82 -0.74
CA PHE A 74 -13.27 -9.72 -0.27
C PHE A 74 -13.99 -11.03 -0.55
N ARG A 75 -14.45 -11.71 0.51
CA ARG A 75 -15.37 -12.84 0.39
C ARG A 75 -16.76 -12.27 0.68
N SER A 76 -17.57 -12.12 -0.35
CA SER A 76 -18.97 -11.76 -0.13
C SER A 76 -19.67 -12.92 0.60
N ARG A 77 -20.58 -12.59 1.53
CA ARG A 77 -21.42 -13.61 2.18
C ARG A 77 -22.26 -14.38 1.16
N ALA A 78 -22.69 -13.71 0.08
CA ALA A 78 -23.39 -14.32 -1.04
C ALA A 78 -22.57 -15.42 -1.74
N ALA A 79 -21.26 -15.23 -1.93
CA ALA A 79 -20.39 -16.25 -2.54
C ALA A 79 -20.11 -17.44 -1.61
N SER A 80 -20.37 -17.32 -0.30
CA SER A 80 -20.15 -18.40 0.68
C SER A 80 -21.33 -19.37 0.76
N GLY A 81 -22.53 -18.98 0.31
CA GLY A 81 -23.73 -19.81 0.31
C GLY A 81 -23.97 -20.62 -0.98
N ALA A 82 -23.18 -20.40 -2.03
CA ALA A 82 -23.34 -21.09 -3.32
C ALA A 82 -22.53 -22.40 -3.43
N LEU A 83 -21.89 -22.82 -2.33
CA LEU A 83 -21.10 -24.06 -2.22
C LEU A 83 -21.74 -25.07 -1.23
N GLY A 84 -23.02 -24.87 -0.90
CA GLY A 84 -23.81 -25.77 -0.05
C GLY A 84 -24.97 -26.37 -0.83
#